data_AF-A0A7C5ZHF4-F1
#
_entry.id   AF-A0A7C5ZHF4-F1
#
_cell.length_a   1.000
_cell.length_b   1.000
_cell.length_c   1.000
_cell.angle_alpha   90.00
_cell.angle_beta   90.00
_cell.angle_gamma   90.00
#
_symmetry.space_group_name_H-M   'P 1'
#
loop_
_entity.id
_entity.type
_entity.pdbx_description
1 polymer ?
#
loop_
_entity_poly.entity_id
_entity_poly.type
_entity_poly.pdbx_seq_one_letter_code
_entity_poly.pdbx_strand_id
1 'polypeptide(L)'
;MTVARELRRLPPELFDAAVVRSVALLRDFDNDINERRINTYIKSGAWESGRWHAALAKMHIPVDMVWPTSDLRGYRVLLAPHLKILDTAIVNRMQAFVRAGGTLILGAQSGSKDRNCHLVQRPLPGLLRTLANVQIDDWTTLPENQTRTARMADSGASIEMISFVERLRPLSRSTKVLATWITDDDLLPPGSAAITLNRVGKGAVIYIGGYLPIHAIATFVRCMIDDLSLSPTIDASEEVEAIARQTRTETAIFLLNHGRSSQRVAGLPDAAVELLTGRRVSGGHIVLPPRGVAVVAPRLPRGRG
;
A
#
# COMPACT_ATOMS: atom_id res chain seq x y z
N MET A 1 -31.27 9.61 18.26
CA MET A 1 -31.26 9.07 16.88
C MET A 1 -30.84 7.62 16.95
N THR A 2 -31.49 6.69 16.24
CA THR A 2 -31.05 5.29 16.17
C THR A 2 -30.31 5.04 14.86
N VAL A 3 -29.23 4.26 14.90
CA VAL A 3 -28.45 3.83 13.71
C VAL A 3 -29.37 3.20 12.66
N ALA A 4 -30.37 2.44 13.10
CA ALA A 4 -31.36 1.83 12.20
C ALA A 4 -32.12 2.86 11.34
N ARG A 5 -32.41 4.06 11.87
CA ARG A 5 -33.10 5.12 11.11
C ARG A 5 -32.19 5.76 10.08
N GLU A 6 -30.90 5.89 10.39
CA GLU A 6 -29.88 6.43 9.48
C GLU A 6 -29.61 5.48 8.31
N LEU A 7 -29.48 4.18 8.59
CA LEU A 7 -29.27 3.16 7.55
C LEU A 7 -30.42 3.13 6.52
N ARG A 8 -31.66 3.38 6.94
CA ARG A 8 -32.82 3.47 6.01
C ARG A 8 -32.72 4.65 5.02
N ARG A 9 -31.87 5.64 5.27
CA ARG A 9 -31.63 6.76 4.34
C ARG A 9 -30.62 6.41 3.26
N LEU A 10 -29.84 5.35 3.43
CA LEU A 10 -28.84 4.93 2.46
C LEU A 10 -29.49 4.09 1.35
N PRO A 11 -29.17 4.36 0.07
CA PRO A 11 -29.64 3.52 -1.04
C PRO A 11 -29.16 2.06 -0.85
N PRO A 12 -30.05 1.06 -1.01
CA PRO A 12 -29.69 -0.34 -0.83
C PRO A 12 -28.52 -0.80 -1.72
N GLU A 13 -28.43 -0.25 -2.92
CA GLU A 13 -27.37 -0.53 -3.90
C GLU A 13 -25.96 -0.19 -3.38
N LEU A 14 -25.85 0.72 -2.40
CA LEU A 14 -24.57 1.01 -1.75
C LEU A 14 -24.05 -0.17 -0.93
N PHE A 15 -24.92 -1.07 -0.45
CA PHE A 15 -24.48 -2.24 0.33
C PHE A 15 -23.82 -3.31 -0.55
N ASP A 16 -24.16 -3.34 -1.84
CA ASP A 16 -23.56 -4.23 -2.84
C ASP A 16 -22.45 -3.54 -3.67
N ALA A 17 -22.23 -2.24 -3.45
CA ALA A 17 -21.23 -1.45 -4.16
C ALA A 17 -19.81 -1.98 -3.93
N ALA A 18 -19.03 -2.09 -5.00
CA ALA A 18 -17.64 -2.51 -4.93
C ALA A 18 -16.75 -1.38 -4.38
N VAL A 19 -15.62 -1.72 -3.77
CA VAL A 19 -14.61 -0.71 -3.41
C VAL A 19 -13.86 -0.28 -4.67
N VAL A 20 -13.45 0.99 -4.72
CA VAL A 20 -12.61 1.50 -5.82
C VAL A 20 -11.24 0.82 -5.78
N ARG A 21 -10.96 0.00 -6.79
CA ARG A 21 -9.71 -0.75 -6.91
C ARG A 21 -8.57 0.14 -7.41
N SER A 22 -7.61 0.47 -6.55
CA SER A 22 -6.38 1.18 -6.95
C SER A 22 -5.14 0.41 -6.52
N VAL A 23 -5.07 0.01 -5.25
CA VAL A 23 -3.98 -0.72 -4.64
C VAL A 23 -4.46 -2.08 -4.14
N ALA A 24 -3.80 -3.14 -4.54
CA ALA A 24 -3.97 -4.48 -3.98
C ALA A 24 -2.81 -4.77 -3.02
N LEU A 25 -3.09 -5.12 -1.78
CA LEU A 25 -2.12 -5.58 -0.80
C LEU A 25 -2.20 -7.10 -0.66
N LEU A 26 -1.17 -7.78 -1.15
CA LEU A 26 -1.09 -9.23 -1.18
C LEU A 26 -0.79 -9.80 0.21
N ARG A 27 -1.62 -10.74 0.63
CA ARG A 27 -1.41 -11.59 1.82
C ARG A 27 -1.41 -13.05 1.39
N ASP A 28 -0.62 -13.85 2.08
CA ASP A 28 -0.55 -15.30 1.86
C ASP A 28 -0.54 -15.99 3.23
N PHE A 29 -1.45 -16.94 3.41
CA PHE A 29 -1.65 -17.60 4.69
C PHE A 29 -0.43 -18.42 5.12
N ASP A 30 0.22 -19.11 4.17
CA ASP A 30 1.41 -19.92 4.46
C ASP A 30 2.56 -19.00 4.90
N ASN A 31 2.73 -17.87 4.22
CA ASN A 31 3.68 -16.83 4.60
C ASN A 31 3.40 -16.30 6.03
N ASP A 32 2.14 -15.96 6.33
CA ASP A 32 1.74 -15.45 7.64
C ASP A 32 1.93 -16.47 8.78
N ILE A 33 1.62 -17.75 8.54
CA ILE A 33 1.81 -18.82 9.53
C ILE A 33 3.29 -19.14 9.73
N ASN A 34 4.09 -19.15 8.67
CA ASN A 34 5.53 -19.32 8.77
C ASN A 34 6.15 -18.26 9.68
N GLU A 35 5.75 -16.99 9.53
CA GLU A 35 6.26 -15.89 10.36
C GLU A 35 5.80 -15.95 11.82
N ARG A 36 4.64 -16.55 12.10
CA ARG A 36 4.18 -16.75 13.49
C ARG A 36 4.86 -17.91 14.18
N ARG A 37 5.20 -18.97 13.45
CA ARG A 37 5.75 -20.22 14.01
C ARG A 37 7.26 -20.18 14.18
N ILE A 38 7.97 -19.49 13.28
CA ILE A 38 9.41 -19.37 13.37
C ILE A 38 9.72 -18.19 14.29
N ASN A 39 10.20 -18.50 15.49
CA ASN A 39 10.75 -17.50 16.41
C ASN A 39 12.14 -17.06 15.92
N THR A 40 12.21 -16.42 14.76
CA THR A 40 13.38 -15.63 14.37
C THR A 40 13.39 -14.34 15.19
N TYR A 41 14.57 -13.81 15.46
CA TYR A 41 14.79 -12.55 16.21
C TYR A 41 14.02 -11.33 15.68
N ILE A 42 13.35 -11.45 14.52
CA ILE A 42 12.50 -10.44 13.92
C ILE A 42 11.07 -10.98 13.83
N LYS A 43 10.17 -10.41 14.63
CA LYS A 43 8.72 -10.61 14.53
C LYS A 43 8.04 -9.67 13.51
N SER A 44 8.81 -8.87 12.77
CA SER A 44 8.30 -7.67 12.07
C SER A 44 7.59 -7.93 10.73
N GLY A 45 7.85 -9.07 10.07
CA GLY A 45 7.31 -9.37 8.73
C GLY A 45 5.78 -9.49 8.69
N ALA A 46 5.19 -10.15 9.69
CA ALA A 46 3.73 -10.25 9.84
C ALA A 46 3.05 -8.88 10.03
N TRP A 47 3.77 -7.88 10.53
CA TRP A 47 3.27 -6.52 10.73
C TRP A 47 3.43 -5.64 9.51
N GLU A 48 4.25 -6.03 8.53
CA GLU A 48 4.61 -5.14 7.44
C GLU A 48 3.41 -4.79 6.56
N SER A 49 2.59 -5.79 6.23
CA SER A 49 1.31 -5.54 5.55
C SER A 49 0.40 -4.59 6.35
N GLY A 50 0.41 -4.69 7.69
CA GLY A 50 -0.33 -3.80 8.57
C GLY A 50 0.20 -2.36 8.54
N ARG A 51 1.52 -2.15 8.49
CA ARG A 51 2.13 -0.82 8.38
C ARG A 51 1.78 -0.16 7.04
N TRP A 52 1.88 -0.91 5.94
CA TRP A 52 1.49 -0.43 4.61
C TRP A 52 0.02 -0.08 4.53
N HIS A 53 -0.85 -0.95 5.02
CA HIS A 53 -2.28 -0.67 5.09
C HIS A 53 -2.56 0.58 5.94
N ALA A 54 -1.98 0.68 7.15
CA ALA A 54 -2.18 1.82 8.04
C ALA A 54 -1.69 3.14 7.42
N ALA A 55 -0.52 3.14 6.76
CA ALA A 55 0.01 4.32 6.10
C ALA A 55 -0.90 4.79 4.95
N LEU A 56 -1.32 3.87 4.07
CA LEU A 56 -2.18 4.19 2.93
C LEU A 56 -3.59 4.63 3.37
N ALA A 57 -4.14 4.00 4.40
CA ALA A 57 -5.42 4.40 5.00
C ALA A 57 -5.36 5.83 5.55
N LYS A 58 -4.29 6.18 6.28
CA LYS A 58 -4.03 7.56 6.76
C LYS A 58 -3.83 8.57 5.62
N MET A 59 -3.39 8.11 4.46
CA MET A 59 -3.28 8.91 3.23
C MET A 59 -4.58 8.92 2.41
N HIS A 60 -5.66 8.28 2.89
CA HIS A 60 -6.93 8.14 2.19
C HIS A 60 -6.82 7.44 0.82
N ILE A 61 -5.80 6.60 0.64
CA ILE A 61 -5.62 5.77 -0.55
C ILE A 61 -6.31 4.42 -0.31
N PRO A 62 -7.29 4.02 -1.13
CA PRO A 62 -8.01 2.78 -0.92
C PRO A 62 -7.10 1.57 -1.20
N VAL A 63 -7.17 0.58 -0.31
CA VAL A 63 -6.36 -0.64 -0.38
C VAL A 63 -7.26 -1.85 -0.19
N ASP A 64 -7.22 -2.77 -1.15
CA ASP A 64 -7.87 -4.07 -1.02
C ASP A 64 -6.88 -5.13 -0.58
N MET A 65 -7.25 -5.96 0.39
CA MET A 65 -6.49 -7.16 0.71
C MET A 65 -6.79 -8.26 -0.31
N VAL A 66 -5.75 -8.82 -0.91
CA VAL A 66 -5.88 -9.88 -1.94
C VAL A 66 -5.02 -11.10 -1.61
N TRP A 67 -5.35 -12.22 -2.23
CA TRP A 67 -4.64 -13.49 -2.12
C TRP A 67 -3.83 -13.77 -3.39
N PRO A 68 -2.86 -14.69 -3.38
CA PRO A 68 -2.03 -14.96 -4.57
C PRO A 68 -2.82 -15.43 -5.78
N THR A 69 -4.01 -15.99 -5.56
CA THR A 69 -4.96 -16.47 -6.58
C THR A 69 -6.01 -15.44 -6.98
N SER A 70 -6.10 -14.30 -6.29
CA SER A 70 -7.09 -13.25 -6.58
C SER A 70 -6.96 -12.70 -8.01
N ASP A 71 -8.05 -12.18 -8.55
CA ASP A 71 -8.04 -11.42 -9.79
C ASP A 71 -7.40 -10.05 -9.56
N LEU A 72 -6.35 -9.75 -10.33
CA LEU A 72 -5.57 -8.51 -10.21
C LEU A 72 -5.99 -7.44 -11.23
N ARG A 73 -6.99 -7.72 -12.07
CA ARG A 73 -7.49 -6.74 -13.05
C ARG A 73 -8.09 -5.52 -12.34
N GLY A 74 -7.75 -4.34 -12.86
CA GLY A 74 -8.23 -3.05 -12.36
C GLY A 74 -7.33 -2.39 -11.31
N TYR A 75 -6.41 -3.13 -10.69
CA TYR A 75 -5.42 -2.52 -9.79
C TYR A 75 -4.29 -1.87 -10.57
N ARG A 76 -3.81 -0.72 -10.07
CA ARG A 76 -2.62 -0.02 -10.59
C ARG A 76 -1.36 -0.51 -9.89
N VAL A 77 -1.47 -0.80 -8.59
CA VAL A 77 -0.36 -1.21 -7.75
C VAL A 77 -0.67 -2.55 -7.08
N LEU A 78 0.28 -3.47 -7.13
CA LEU A 78 0.30 -4.69 -6.33
C LEU A 78 1.41 -4.57 -5.29
N LEU A 79 1.04 -4.51 -4.01
CA LEU A 79 1.97 -4.46 -2.88
C LEU A 79 2.16 -5.87 -2.33
N ALA A 80 3.41 -6.31 -2.28
CA ALA A 80 3.85 -7.52 -1.60
C ALA A 80 5.07 -7.16 -0.74
N PRO A 81 4.87 -6.39 0.35
CA PRO A 81 5.98 -5.83 1.11
C PRO A 81 6.74 -6.88 1.94
N HIS A 82 6.17 -8.09 2.04
CA HIS A 82 6.79 -9.23 2.72
C HIS A 82 6.23 -10.56 2.19
N LEU A 83 6.77 -11.07 1.07
CA LEU A 83 6.34 -12.35 0.48
C LEU A 83 7.51 -13.34 0.38
N LYS A 84 7.88 -13.95 1.51
CA LYS A 84 9.02 -14.88 1.60
C LYS A 84 8.76 -16.17 0.84
N ILE A 85 7.56 -16.72 1.01
CA ILE A 85 7.14 -18.00 0.44
C ILE A 85 6.46 -17.74 -0.89
N LEU A 86 7.03 -18.29 -1.96
CA LEU A 86 6.41 -18.23 -3.29
C LEU A 86 6.81 -19.41 -4.17
N ASP A 87 6.06 -19.58 -5.24
CA ASP A 87 6.32 -20.54 -6.31
C ASP A 87 6.32 -19.84 -7.67
N THR A 88 6.60 -20.61 -8.72
CA THR A 88 6.61 -20.13 -10.10
C THR A 88 5.24 -19.65 -10.57
N ALA A 89 4.14 -20.20 -10.06
CA ALA A 89 2.81 -19.78 -10.44
C ALA A 89 2.50 -18.37 -9.95
N ILE A 90 2.85 -18.04 -8.69
CA ILE A 90 2.71 -16.66 -8.17
C ILE A 90 3.56 -15.68 -8.98
N VAL A 91 4.83 -16.02 -9.24
CA VAL A 91 5.74 -15.14 -9.98
C VAL A 91 5.22 -14.89 -11.40
N ASN A 92 4.68 -15.92 -12.06
CA ASN A 92 4.07 -15.76 -13.39
C ASN A 92 2.86 -14.81 -13.36
N ARG A 93 2.02 -14.87 -12.32
CA ARG A 93 0.88 -13.96 -12.15
C ARG A 93 1.35 -12.52 -11.90
N MET A 94 2.34 -12.33 -11.04
CA MET A 94 2.96 -11.03 -10.80
C MET A 94 3.58 -10.47 -12.08
N GLN A 95 4.29 -11.29 -12.85
CA GLN A 95 4.89 -10.90 -14.12
C GLN A 95 3.82 -10.50 -15.15
N ALA A 96 2.69 -11.23 -15.22
CA ALA A 96 1.57 -10.88 -16.09
C ALA A 96 0.95 -9.53 -15.69
N PHE A 97 0.73 -9.29 -14.40
CA PHE A 97 0.25 -8.02 -13.87
C PHE A 97 1.17 -6.85 -14.27
N VAL A 98 2.48 -7.00 -14.06
CA VAL A 98 3.45 -5.95 -14.40
C VAL A 98 3.50 -5.70 -15.90
N ARG A 99 3.54 -6.75 -16.73
CA ARG A 99 3.55 -6.61 -18.19
C ARG A 99 2.30 -5.91 -18.72
N ALA A 100 1.16 -6.08 -18.06
CA ALA A 100 -0.10 -5.42 -18.41
C ALA A 100 -0.13 -3.92 -18.06
N GLY A 101 0.87 -3.40 -17.35
CA GLY A 101 0.98 -1.99 -16.97
C GLY A 101 0.91 -1.72 -15.47
N GLY A 102 0.75 -2.76 -14.64
CA GLY A 102 0.75 -2.60 -13.19
C GLY A 102 2.15 -2.35 -12.61
N THR A 103 2.19 -1.70 -11.45
CA THR A 103 3.43 -1.55 -10.66
C THR A 103 3.43 -2.53 -9.50
N LEU A 104 4.41 -3.44 -9.47
CA LEU A 104 4.64 -4.36 -8.36
C LEU A 104 5.62 -3.72 -7.37
N ILE A 105 5.27 -3.63 -6.09
CA ILE A 105 6.18 -3.19 -5.03
C ILE A 105 6.47 -4.38 -4.12
N LEU A 106 7.74 -4.79 -4.09
CA LEU A 106 8.28 -5.85 -3.26
C LEU A 106 9.08 -5.23 -2.11
N GLY A 107 8.98 -5.83 -0.93
CA GLY A 107 9.84 -5.49 0.20
C GLY A 107 10.86 -6.59 0.50
N ALA A 108 11.70 -6.31 1.51
CA ALA A 108 12.78 -7.19 1.93
C ALA A 108 12.30 -8.62 2.28
N GLN A 109 13.23 -9.58 2.23
CA GLN A 109 13.02 -11.02 2.43
C GLN A 109 12.12 -11.71 1.39
N SER A 110 11.55 -10.98 0.42
CA SER A 110 10.66 -11.56 -0.58
C SER A 110 11.38 -12.59 -1.45
N GLY A 111 10.74 -13.72 -1.72
CA GLY A 111 11.29 -14.80 -2.56
C GLY A 111 12.39 -15.64 -1.93
N SER A 112 12.54 -15.59 -0.61
CA SER A 112 13.57 -16.34 0.12
C SER A 112 13.26 -17.83 0.30
N LYS A 113 12.00 -18.25 0.20
CA LYS A 113 11.55 -19.62 0.46
C LYS A 113 10.64 -20.18 -0.64
N ASP A 114 10.69 -21.49 -0.80
CA ASP A 114 9.70 -22.24 -1.58
C ASP A 114 8.43 -22.58 -0.76
N ARG A 115 7.43 -23.20 -1.40
CA ARG A 115 6.17 -23.62 -0.78
C ARG A 115 6.31 -24.70 0.30
N ASN A 116 7.46 -25.37 0.38
CA ASN A 116 7.78 -26.32 1.44
C ASN A 116 8.58 -25.64 2.57
N CYS A 117 8.64 -24.30 2.58
CA CYS A 117 9.39 -23.48 3.54
C CYS A 117 10.91 -23.68 3.51
N HIS A 118 11.46 -24.32 2.47
CA HIS A 118 12.91 -24.43 2.29
C HIS A 118 13.46 -23.11 1.77
N LEU A 119 14.66 -22.75 2.24
CA LEU A 119 15.41 -21.65 1.62
C LEU A 119 15.72 -22.02 0.17
N VAL A 120 15.48 -21.08 -0.74
CA VAL A 120 15.76 -21.32 -2.16
C VAL A 120 17.26 -21.38 -2.41
N GLN A 121 17.71 -22.36 -3.19
CA GLN A 121 19.11 -22.47 -3.62
C GLN A 121 19.40 -21.58 -4.84
N ARG A 122 19.07 -20.29 -4.73
CA ARG A 122 19.28 -19.28 -5.78
C ARG A 122 19.69 -17.96 -5.12
N PRO A 123 20.47 -17.11 -5.79
CA PRO A 123 20.73 -15.77 -5.28
C PRO A 123 19.41 -15.03 -5.02
N LEU A 124 19.27 -14.45 -3.83
CA LEU A 124 18.08 -13.72 -3.42
C LEU A 124 17.86 -12.49 -4.32
N PRO A 125 16.60 -12.10 -4.64
CA PRO A 125 15.32 -12.59 -4.11
C PRO A 125 14.74 -13.81 -4.87
N GLY A 126 15.59 -14.78 -5.22
CA GLY A 126 15.15 -16.11 -5.66
C GLY A 126 14.44 -16.05 -7.01
N LEU A 127 13.21 -16.55 -7.08
CA LEU A 127 12.41 -16.52 -8.31
C LEU A 127 12.07 -15.09 -8.77
N LEU A 128 12.10 -14.10 -7.87
CA LEU A 128 11.84 -12.70 -8.19
C LEU A 128 13.06 -11.98 -8.78
N ARG A 129 14.27 -12.57 -8.69
CA ARG A 129 15.54 -11.94 -9.10
C ARG A 129 15.49 -11.41 -10.54
N THR A 130 14.96 -12.18 -11.47
CA THR A 130 14.85 -11.78 -12.88
C THR A 130 13.78 -10.70 -13.08
N LEU A 131 12.64 -10.81 -12.37
CA LEU A 131 11.53 -9.87 -12.50
C LEU A 131 11.89 -8.49 -11.92
N ALA A 132 12.50 -8.46 -10.73
CA ALA A 132 12.97 -7.25 -10.07
C ALA A 132 14.33 -6.74 -10.61
N ASN A 133 15.05 -7.58 -11.38
CA ASN A 133 16.35 -7.27 -11.98
C ASN A 133 17.37 -6.73 -10.96
N VAL A 134 17.36 -7.35 -9.79
CA VAL A 134 18.18 -7.03 -8.62
C VAL A 134 18.60 -8.33 -7.94
N GLN A 135 19.80 -8.33 -7.37
CA GLN A 135 20.26 -9.36 -6.45
C GLN A 135 20.52 -8.74 -5.08
N ILE A 136 20.28 -9.50 -4.03
CA ILE A 136 20.67 -9.12 -2.66
C ILE A 136 22.07 -9.67 -2.43
N ASP A 137 23.03 -8.78 -2.21
CA ASP A 137 24.42 -9.18 -1.96
C ASP A 137 24.66 -9.47 -0.48
N ASP A 138 23.97 -8.75 0.41
CA ASP A 138 24.09 -8.92 1.86
C ASP A 138 22.84 -8.40 2.57
N TRP A 139 22.63 -8.79 3.83
CA TRP A 139 21.49 -8.38 4.62
C TRP A 139 21.76 -8.49 6.12
N THR A 140 21.07 -7.69 6.92
CA THR A 140 21.16 -7.79 8.37
C THR A 140 19.85 -7.43 9.06
N THR A 141 19.77 -7.83 10.32
CA THR A 141 18.71 -7.52 11.25
C THR A 141 19.12 -6.33 12.11
N LEU A 142 18.26 -5.32 12.23
CA LEU A 142 18.51 -4.17 13.08
C LEU A 142 17.84 -4.36 14.45
N PRO A 143 18.51 -4.00 15.55
CA PRO A 143 17.86 -3.84 16.85
C PRO A 143 16.68 -2.85 16.78
N GLU A 144 15.70 -2.99 17.67
CA GLU A 144 14.45 -2.19 17.65
C GLU A 144 14.69 -0.67 17.73
N ASN A 145 15.77 -0.24 18.36
CA ASN A 145 16.15 1.16 18.53
C ASN A 145 17.13 1.67 17.45
N GLN A 146 17.37 0.88 16.40
CA GLN A 146 18.26 1.25 15.31
C GLN A 146 17.50 1.34 13.99
N THR A 147 17.88 2.35 13.21
CA THR A 147 17.36 2.58 11.87
C THR A 147 18.51 2.78 10.90
N ARG A 148 18.22 2.63 9.61
CA ARG A 148 19.11 3.01 8.51
C ARG A 148 18.36 3.91 7.57
N THR A 149 19.05 4.88 6.99
CA THR A 149 18.41 5.90 6.16
C THR A 149 18.91 5.79 4.74
N ALA A 150 17.97 5.76 3.82
CA ALA A 150 18.20 5.95 2.40
C ALA A 150 17.73 7.34 1.96
N ARG A 151 18.33 7.88 0.89
CA ARG A 151 17.92 9.14 0.29
C ARG A 151 17.36 8.89 -1.11
N MET A 152 16.14 9.36 -1.36
CA MET A 152 15.52 9.33 -2.68
C MET A 152 16.33 10.18 -3.66
N ALA A 153 16.61 9.64 -4.85
CA ALA A 153 17.42 10.31 -5.86
C ALA A 153 16.75 11.58 -6.41
N ASP A 154 15.44 11.50 -6.71
CA ASP A 154 14.73 12.58 -7.40
C ASP A 154 14.22 13.66 -6.42
N SER A 155 13.64 13.25 -5.28
CA SER A 155 13.05 14.20 -4.31
C SER A 155 14.01 14.65 -3.20
N GLY A 156 15.14 13.96 -3.03
CA GLY A 156 16.05 14.17 -1.90
C GLY A 156 15.49 13.73 -0.54
N ALA A 157 14.28 13.19 -0.49
CA ALA A 157 13.62 12.80 0.76
C ALA A 157 14.37 11.64 1.45
N SER A 158 14.45 11.72 2.77
CA SER A 158 14.98 10.64 3.62
C SER A 158 13.92 9.56 3.86
N ILE A 159 14.30 8.31 3.64
CA ILE A 159 13.48 7.13 3.87
C ILE A 159 14.16 6.29 4.96
N GLU A 160 13.56 6.28 6.14
CA GLU A 160 14.00 5.46 7.26
C GLU A 160 13.57 4.00 7.06
N MET A 161 14.47 3.06 7.34
CA MET A 161 14.20 1.63 7.34
C MET A 161 14.59 1.00 8.69
N ILE A 162 13.81 0.00 9.11
CA ILE A 162 13.87 -0.60 10.44
C ILE A 162 13.88 -2.13 10.37
N SER A 163 14.31 -2.78 11.45
CA SER A 163 14.25 -4.24 11.70
C SER A 163 15.02 -5.14 10.74
N PHE A 164 14.94 -4.94 9.42
CA PHE A 164 15.63 -5.73 8.41
C PHE A 164 16.02 -4.85 7.24
N VAL A 165 17.24 -5.01 6.75
CA VAL A 165 17.80 -4.23 5.65
C VAL A 165 18.69 -5.11 4.76
N GLU A 166 18.73 -4.79 3.48
CA GLU A 166 19.37 -5.54 2.40
C GLU A 166 20.22 -4.59 1.56
N ARG A 167 21.43 -5.02 1.20
CA ARG A 167 22.26 -4.38 0.19
C ARG A 167 21.84 -4.88 -1.18
N LEU A 168 21.21 -3.99 -1.96
CA LEU A 168 20.72 -4.30 -3.29
C LEU A 168 21.82 -4.07 -4.34
N ARG A 169 22.00 -5.03 -5.24
CA ARG A 169 22.80 -4.89 -6.45
C ARG A 169 21.93 -5.02 -7.70
N PRO A 170 21.67 -3.91 -8.40
CA PRO A 170 21.09 -3.93 -9.74
C PRO A 170 21.87 -4.87 -10.67
N LEU A 171 21.17 -5.72 -11.42
CA LEU A 171 21.81 -6.70 -12.30
C LEU A 171 22.19 -6.13 -13.67
N SER A 172 21.70 -4.95 -14.00
CA SER A 172 22.02 -4.25 -15.24
C SER A 172 21.80 -2.75 -15.08
N ARG A 173 22.32 -1.97 -16.03
CA ARG A 173 22.16 -0.50 -16.07
C ARG A 173 20.72 -0.05 -16.33
N SER A 174 19.81 -0.94 -16.75
CA SER A 174 18.41 -0.58 -16.99
C SER A 174 17.57 -0.52 -15.70
N THR A 175 18.06 -1.09 -14.60
CA THR A 175 17.43 -0.95 -13.29
C THR A 175 17.81 0.40 -12.69
N LYS A 176 16.82 1.28 -12.53
CA LYS A 176 17.00 2.60 -11.89
C LYS A 176 17.17 2.41 -10.39
N VAL A 177 18.14 3.08 -9.78
CA VAL A 177 18.24 3.21 -8.32
C VAL A 177 17.37 4.40 -7.93
N LEU A 178 16.30 4.16 -7.16
CA LEU A 178 15.38 5.20 -6.67
C LEU A 178 15.89 5.83 -5.38
N ALA A 179 16.59 5.06 -4.53
CA ALA A 179 17.19 5.56 -3.31
C ALA A 179 18.50 4.84 -2.99
N THR A 180 19.43 5.56 -2.41
CA THR A 180 20.73 5.04 -1.96
C THR A 180 20.88 5.18 -0.46
N TRP A 181 21.55 4.22 0.19
CA TRP A 181 21.92 4.33 1.59
C TRP A 181 22.82 5.55 1.82
N ILE A 182 22.61 6.25 2.94
CA ILE A 182 23.44 7.38 3.37
C ILE A 182 24.00 7.20 4.78
N THR A 183 23.58 6.16 5.50
CA THR A 183 24.13 5.82 6.81
C THR A 183 25.51 5.19 6.66
N ASP A 184 26.41 5.52 7.57
CA ASP A 184 27.73 4.89 7.66
C ASP A 184 27.58 3.50 8.28
N ASP A 185 27.63 2.46 7.45
CA ASP A 185 27.44 1.05 7.80
C ASP A 185 28.22 0.18 6.80
N ASP A 186 29.06 -0.73 7.30
CA ASP A 186 29.91 -1.59 6.45
C ASP A 186 29.10 -2.52 5.51
N LEU A 187 27.92 -2.95 5.96
CA LEU A 187 27.02 -3.79 5.16
C LEU A 187 26.24 -2.95 4.16
N LEU A 188 25.95 -1.69 4.48
CA LEU A 188 25.23 -0.74 3.62
C LEU A 188 26.05 0.51 3.29
N PRO A 189 27.19 0.40 2.57
CA PRO A 189 28.05 1.54 2.31
C PRO A 189 27.29 2.71 1.66
N PRO A 190 27.55 3.96 2.04
CA PRO A 190 26.93 5.12 1.42
C PRO A 190 27.01 5.08 -0.12
N GLY A 191 25.88 5.35 -0.78
CA GLY A 191 25.76 5.29 -2.24
C GLY A 191 25.34 3.92 -2.79
N SER A 192 25.37 2.85 -1.98
CA SER A 192 24.80 1.55 -2.38
C SER A 192 23.28 1.62 -2.47
N ALA A 193 22.66 0.78 -3.32
CA ALA A 193 21.24 0.88 -3.62
C ALA A 193 20.37 0.34 -2.46
N ALA A 194 19.34 1.11 -2.10
CA ALA A 194 18.36 0.79 -1.07
C ALA A 194 16.96 0.53 -1.65
N ILE A 195 16.59 1.27 -2.69
CA ILE A 195 15.34 1.09 -3.43
C ILE A 195 15.65 1.10 -4.92
N THR A 196 15.12 0.12 -5.65
CA THR A 196 15.35 -0.02 -7.10
C THR A 196 14.04 -0.09 -7.87
N LEU A 197 14.07 0.28 -9.14
CA LEU A 197 12.97 0.18 -10.09
C LEU A 197 13.45 -0.49 -11.38
N ASN A 198 12.79 -1.57 -11.77
CA ASN A 198 12.98 -2.24 -13.05
C ASN A 198 11.71 -2.11 -13.90
N ARG A 199 11.82 -1.62 -15.13
CA ARG A 199 10.69 -1.55 -16.07
C ARG A 199 10.53 -2.90 -16.79
N VAL A 200 9.30 -3.40 -16.86
CA VAL A 200 8.98 -4.68 -17.50
C VAL A 200 7.68 -4.55 -18.31
N GLY A 201 7.79 -4.61 -19.63
CA GLY A 201 6.65 -4.35 -20.51
C GLY A 201 6.13 -2.92 -20.32
N LYS A 202 4.85 -2.78 -19.99
CA LYS A 202 4.20 -1.48 -19.74
C LYS A 202 4.27 -1.03 -18.28
N GLY A 203 4.70 -1.88 -17.36
CA GLY A 203 4.71 -1.61 -15.92
C GLY A 203 6.12 -1.60 -15.33
N ALA A 204 6.17 -1.67 -14.01
CA ALA A 204 7.43 -1.64 -13.27
C ALA A 204 7.41 -2.55 -12.04
N VAL A 205 8.61 -2.90 -11.58
CA VAL A 205 8.86 -3.60 -10.33
C VAL A 205 9.74 -2.72 -9.47
N ILE A 206 9.24 -2.32 -8.31
CA ILE A 206 9.99 -1.62 -7.28
C ILE A 206 10.38 -2.64 -6.21
N TYR A 207 11.65 -2.66 -5.84
CA TYR A 207 12.14 -3.49 -4.74
C TYR A 207 12.72 -2.59 -3.65
N ILE A 208 12.20 -2.71 -2.43
CA ILE A 208 12.61 -1.95 -1.25
C ILE A 208 13.43 -2.87 -0.35
N GLY A 209 14.71 -2.58 -0.20
CA GLY A 209 15.67 -3.38 0.56
C GLY A 209 15.54 -3.24 2.07
N GLY A 210 14.37 -2.91 2.62
CA GLY A 210 14.17 -2.86 4.07
C GLY A 210 12.72 -2.64 4.43
N TYR A 211 12.38 -2.87 5.71
CA TYR A 211 11.04 -2.58 6.21
C TYR A 211 10.90 -1.12 6.58
N LEU A 212 9.71 -0.57 6.36
CA LEU A 212 9.44 0.85 6.53
C LEU A 212 8.51 1.08 7.73
N PRO A 213 8.85 1.99 8.66
CA PRO A 213 7.86 2.50 9.60
C PRO A 213 6.77 3.28 8.85
N ILE A 214 5.59 3.40 9.46
CA ILE A 214 4.39 4.01 8.85
C ILE A 214 4.68 5.39 8.21
N HIS A 215 5.44 6.24 8.91
CA HIS A 215 5.77 7.57 8.41
C HIS A 215 6.67 7.53 7.16
N ALA A 216 7.62 6.57 7.09
CA ALA A 216 8.51 6.40 5.95
C ALA A 216 7.76 5.81 4.74
N ILE A 217 6.79 4.92 4.96
CA ILE A 217 5.86 4.47 3.90
C ILE A 217 5.12 5.67 3.31
N ALA A 218 4.56 6.54 4.17
CA ALA A 218 3.84 7.71 3.70
C ALA A 218 4.75 8.67 2.90
N THR A 219 6.00 8.85 3.33
CA THR A 219 6.99 9.65 2.59
C THR A 219 7.35 9.01 1.25
N PHE A 220 7.60 7.70 1.21
CA PHE A 220 7.86 6.97 -0.02
C PHE A 220 6.69 7.09 -1.01
N VAL A 221 5.46 6.84 -0.55
CA VAL A 221 4.27 6.93 -1.39
C VAL A 221 4.06 8.35 -1.91
N ARG A 222 4.28 9.39 -1.09
CA ARG A 222 4.24 10.79 -1.54
C ARG A 222 5.26 11.08 -2.63
N CYS A 223 6.50 10.58 -2.51
CA CYS A 223 7.53 10.77 -3.53
C CYS A 223 7.18 10.08 -4.85
N MET A 224 6.39 9.01 -4.79
CA MET A 224 6.05 8.17 -5.94
C MET A 224 4.59 8.34 -6.41
N ILE A 225 3.84 9.30 -5.86
CA ILE A 225 2.37 9.30 -5.98
C ILE A 225 1.90 9.43 -7.43
N ASP A 226 2.56 10.29 -8.21
CA ASP A 226 2.28 10.51 -9.62
C ASP A 226 2.73 9.32 -10.47
N ASP A 227 3.94 8.80 -10.21
CA ASP A 227 4.50 7.62 -10.89
C ASP A 227 3.66 6.36 -10.67
N LEU A 228 3.04 6.22 -9.49
CA LEU A 228 2.11 5.13 -9.16
C LEU A 228 0.69 5.42 -9.63
N SER A 229 0.43 6.63 -10.13
CA SER A 229 -0.90 7.11 -10.51
C SER A 229 -1.92 6.88 -9.39
N LEU A 230 -1.53 7.19 -8.16
CA LEU A 230 -2.38 7.10 -6.98
C LEU A 230 -2.92 8.48 -6.62
N SER A 231 -4.11 8.53 -6.06
CA SER A 231 -4.73 9.77 -5.60
C SER A 231 -5.48 9.49 -4.29
N PRO A 232 -5.31 10.35 -3.26
CA PRO A 232 -6.16 10.32 -2.08
C PRO A 232 -7.62 10.48 -2.48
N THR A 233 -8.51 9.79 -1.79
CA THR A 233 -9.97 9.89 -2.00
C THR A 233 -10.50 11.25 -1.58
N ILE A 234 -9.88 11.83 -0.54
CA ILE A 234 -10.24 13.10 0.09
C ILE A 234 -8.98 13.80 0.61
N ASP A 235 -9.14 15.07 0.96
CA ASP A 235 -8.17 15.84 1.74
C ASP A 235 -8.69 16.02 3.18
N ALA A 236 -8.06 15.35 4.15
CA ALA A 236 -8.43 15.41 5.55
C ALA A 236 -7.26 15.02 6.48
N SER A 237 -7.49 15.18 7.78
CA SER A 237 -6.62 14.65 8.83
C SER A 237 -6.56 13.12 8.80
N GLU A 238 -5.43 12.53 9.21
CA GLU A 238 -5.24 11.08 9.38
C GLU A 238 -6.19 10.42 10.40
N GLU A 239 -6.92 11.22 11.20
CA GLU A 239 -7.98 10.73 12.10
C GLU A 239 -9.29 10.42 11.38
N VAL A 240 -9.44 10.86 10.14
CA VAL A 240 -10.61 10.59 9.30
C VAL A 240 -10.34 9.36 8.45
N GLU A 241 -11.18 8.33 8.60
CA GLU A 241 -11.21 7.22 7.67
C GLU A 241 -12.15 7.56 6.51
N ALA A 242 -11.70 7.29 5.28
CA ALA A 242 -12.49 7.51 4.07
C ALA A 242 -12.51 6.26 3.20
N ILE A 243 -13.71 5.79 2.89
CA ILE A 243 -13.93 4.61 2.04
C ILE A 243 -14.84 5.01 0.89
N ALA A 244 -14.32 4.95 -0.34
CA ALA A 244 -15.13 5.11 -1.55
C ALA A 244 -15.71 3.76 -1.98
N ARG A 245 -17.04 3.72 -2.11
CA ARG A 245 -17.79 2.60 -2.69
C ARG A 245 -18.44 3.04 -3.99
N GLN A 246 -18.32 2.21 -5.01
CA GLN A 246 -18.79 2.46 -6.36
C GLN A 246 -19.90 1.46 -6.74
N THR A 247 -21.07 1.99 -7.06
CA THR A 247 -22.14 1.25 -7.74
C THR A 247 -21.91 1.33 -9.26
N ARG A 248 -22.83 0.76 -10.06
CA ARG A 248 -22.79 0.93 -11.52
C ARG A 248 -22.86 2.38 -11.99
N THR A 249 -23.43 3.28 -11.20
CA THR A 249 -23.81 4.63 -11.63
C THR A 249 -23.24 5.73 -10.76
N GLU A 250 -22.85 5.43 -9.51
CA GLU A 250 -22.49 6.44 -8.51
C GLU A 250 -21.33 5.97 -7.62
N THR A 251 -20.57 6.93 -7.11
CA THR A 251 -19.56 6.71 -6.08
C THR A 251 -20.01 7.40 -4.80
N ALA A 252 -20.12 6.67 -3.70
CA ALA A 252 -20.37 7.23 -2.37
C ALA A 252 -19.10 7.13 -1.51
N ILE A 253 -18.83 8.16 -0.72
CA ILE A 253 -17.69 8.23 0.19
C ILE A 253 -18.22 8.16 1.61
N PHE A 254 -17.86 7.09 2.31
CA PHE A 254 -18.09 6.93 3.74
C PHE A 254 -16.95 7.61 4.49
N LEU A 255 -17.31 8.48 5.43
CA LEU A 255 -16.37 9.26 6.21
C LEU A 255 -16.61 9.01 7.69
N LEU A 256 -15.57 8.61 8.42
CA LEU A 256 -15.63 8.33 9.85
C LEU A 256 -14.53 9.11 10.57
N ASN A 257 -14.91 10.02 11.47
CA ASN A 257 -13.95 10.73 12.30
C ASN A 257 -13.65 9.90 13.56
N HIS A 258 -12.48 9.28 13.63
CA HIS A 258 -12.02 8.54 14.80
C HIS A 258 -11.37 9.45 15.86
N GLY A 259 -11.29 10.75 15.60
CA GLY A 259 -10.74 11.76 16.50
C GLY A 259 -11.69 12.19 17.62
N ARG A 260 -11.15 13.01 18.52
CA ARG A 260 -11.91 13.67 19.60
C ARG A 260 -12.22 15.14 19.31
N SER A 261 -11.73 15.67 18.19
CA SER A 261 -11.99 17.02 17.69
C SER A 261 -12.77 16.99 16.39
N SER A 262 -13.40 18.11 16.04
CA SER A 262 -14.01 18.28 14.72
C SER A 262 -12.94 18.29 13.64
N GLN A 263 -13.20 17.61 12.52
CA GLN A 263 -12.27 17.50 11.41
C GLN A 263 -12.89 18.06 10.13
N ARG A 264 -12.15 18.91 9.42
CA ARG A 264 -12.55 19.39 8.09
C ARG A 264 -12.15 18.33 7.05
N VAL A 265 -13.10 17.95 6.21
CA VAL A 265 -12.91 17.02 5.10
C VAL A 265 -13.19 17.75 3.80
N ALA A 266 -12.18 17.87 2.94
CA ALA A 266 -12.25 18.53 1.64
C ALA A 266 -11.98 17.54 0.49
N GLY A 267 -12.00 18.04 -0.76
CA GLY A 267 -11.87 17.21 -1.96
C GLY A 267 -13.15 16.46 -2.32
N LEU A 268 -14.29 16.89 -1.79
CA LEU A 268 -15.60 16.29 -2.10
C LEU A 268 -16.14 16.86 -3.42
N PRO A 269 -16.88 16.06 -4.22
CA PRO A 269 -17.48 16.54 -5.46
C PRO A 269 -18.40 17.75 -5.23
N ASP A 270 -18.38 18.69 -6.16
CA ASP A 270 -19.33 19.81 -6.13
C ASP A 270 -20.77 19.32 -6.21
N ALA A 271 -21.65 20.00 -5.47
CA ALA A 271 -23.07 19.67 -5.34
C ALA A 271 -23.37 18.25 -4.80
N ALA A 272 -22.39 17.57 -4.20
CA ALA A 272 -22.63 16.32 -3.48
C ALA A 272 -23.63 16.53 -2.33
N VAL A 273 -24.21 15.42 -1.86
CA VAL A 273 -25.18 15.41 -0.75
C VAL A 273 -24.70 14.49 0.34
N GLU A 274 -24.78 14.97 1.58
CA GLU A 274 -24.64 14.14 2.76
C GLU A 274 -25.93 13.33 2.97
N LEU A 275 -25.90 12.04 2.64
CA LEU A 275 -27.08 11.17 2.60
C LEU A 275 -27.75 10.97 3.98
N LEU A 276 -26.99 11.09 5.06
CA LEU A 276 -27.53 10.93 6.42
C LEU A 276 -28.36 12.12 6.87
N THR A 277 -28.08 13.33 6.37
CA THR A 277 -28.79 14.56 6.77
C THR A 277 -29.64 15.16 5.64
N GLY A 278 -29.37 14.78 4.39
CA GLY A 278 -29.95 15.38 3.19
C GLY A 278 -29.34 16.73 2.81
N ARG A 279 -28.32 17.21 3.52
CA ARG A 279 -27.69 18.51 3.27
C ARG A 279 -26.77 18.47 2.06
N ARG A 280 -26.83 19.50 1.23
CA ARG A 280 -25.87 19.68 0.14
C ARG A 280 -24.51 20.08 0.70
N VAL A 281 -23.45 19.51 0.14
CA VAL A 281 -22.08 19.93 0.36
C VAL A 281 -21.83 21.23 -0.41
N SER A 282 -21.52 22.30 0.32
CA SER A 282 -21.19 23.61 -0.25
C SER A 282 -19.69 23.86 -0.17
N GLY A 283 -19.07 24.24 -1.29
CA GLY A 283 -17.64 24.59 -1.34
C GLY A 283 -16.69 23.39 -1.18
N GLY A 284 -17.09 22.21 -1.64
CA GLY A 284 -16.24 21.02 -1.74
C GLY A 284 -15.75 20.43 -0.41
N HIS A 285 -16.36 20.80 0.73
CA HIS A 285 -15.95 20.30 2.04
C HIS A 285 -17.11 20.16 3.03
N ILE A 286 -16.90 19.33 4.06
CA ILE A 286 -17.76 19.21 5.25
C ILE A 286 -16.93 19.29 6.52
N VAL A 287 -17.58 19.51 7.66
CA VAL A 287 -16.97 19.40 8.99
C VAL A 287 -17.61 18.23 9.72
N LEU A 288 -16.80 17.21 10.03
CA LEU A 288 -17.23 16.07 10.84
C LEU A 288 -17.02 16.39 12.32
N PRO A 289 -18.05 16.29 13.18
CA PRO A 289 -17.87 16.42 14.62
C PRO A 289 -17.00 15.28 15.17
N PRO A 290 -16.53 15.37 16.43
CA PRO A 290 -15.85 14.25 17.11
C PRO A 290 -16.69 12.98 17.01
N ARG A 291 -16.08 11.84 16.64
CA ARG A 291 -16.79 10.56 16.45
C ARG A 291 -17.92 10.61 15.42
N GLY A 292 -17.94 11.64 14.58
CA GLY A 292 -18.96 11.87 13.56
C GLY A 292 -18.78 10.97 12.35
N VAL A 293 -19.90 10.68 11.69
CA VAL A 293 -19.95 9.90 10.45
C VAL A 293 -20.74 10.67 9.40
N ALA A 294 -20.29 10.64 8.15
CA ALA A 294 -21.04 11.12 7.00
C ALA A 294 -20.96 10.12 5.84
N VAL A 295 -21.97 10.13 4.99
CA VAL A 295 -21.95 9.43 3.70
C VAL A 295 -22.24 10.45 2.62
N VAL A 296 -21.29 10.68 1.73
CA VAL A 296 -21.36 11.73 0.70
C VAL A 296 -21.48 11.10 -0.67
N ALA A 297 -22.47 11.51 -1.48
CA ALA A 297 -22.64 11.02 -2.85
C ALA A 297 -22.99 12.18 -3.81
N PRO A 298 -22.73 12.06 -5.13
CA PRO A 298 -22.96 13.13 -6.11
C PRO A 298 -24.40 13.64 -6.19
N ARG A 299 -25.39 12.80 -5.87
CA ARG A 299 -26.82 13.14 -5.90
C ARG A 299 -27.59 12.43 -4.79
N LEU A 300 -28.77 12.96 -4.47
CA LEU A 300 -29.75 12.21 -3.68
C LEU A 300 -30.23 11.01 -4.52
N PRO A 301 -30.32 9.81 -3.95
CA PRO A 301 -31.02 8.72 -4.61
C PRO A 301 -32.42 9.17 -4.95
N ARG A 302 -32.86 8.95 -6.20
CA ARG A 302 -34.26 9.18 -6.58
C ARG A 302 -35.11 8.31 -5.68
N GLY A 303 -35.87 8.92 -4.78
CA GLY A 303 -36.80 8.19 -3.92
C GLY A 303 -37.74 7.36 -4.78
N ARG A 304 -37.91 6.07 -4.42
CA ARG A 304 -39.07 5.32 -4.87
C ARG A 304 -40.29 6.02 -4.28
N GLY A 305 -41.10 6.62 -5.16
CA GLY A 305 -42.48 6.97 -4.83
C GLY A 305 -43.29 5.74 -4.50
#